data_AF-A0A545SCL4-F1
#
_entry.id   AF-A0A545SCL4-F1
#
_cell.length_a   1.000
_cell.length_b   1.000
_cell.length_c   1.000
_cell.angle_alpha   90.00
_cell.angle_beta   90.00
_cell.angle_gamma   90.00
#
_symmetry.space_group_name_H-M   'P 1'
#
loop_
_entity.id
_entity.type
_entity.pdbx_description
1 polymer ?
#
loop_
_entity_poly.entity_id
_entity_poly.type
_entity_poly.pdbx_seq_one_letter_code
_entity_poly.pdbx_strand_id
1 'polypeptide(L)'
;MKKPFEVSSPYAPSGDQPQAIEILSNSILENNQYQTLLGVTGSGKTYTMAKIIEKVQKPTLIMTHNKTLAAQLYSEFKSFFPNNRVEYFISYYDYYQPEAYIPRQDLFIEKDSSINDELERLRLSATASLLSHEDVIVIASVSANYGLGSPNEYKQVIQYLRVGENYNQKKLLLRLVEMGYKRDDKFFDRAKFRVNGEAIDIYPAYSDEEALRVEFFGDEVEQIYSFHPLTNKKIKNLKEVTIYASSQFIVSQEKLALAVKSIEEELGNRLEFYAKEGRWIEHNRLKQRVEFDLEMIEGT
;
A
#
# COMPACT_ATOMS: atom_id res chain seq x y z
N MET A 1 -12.45 5.14 19.63
CA MET A 1 -13.68 5.75 19.10
C MET A 1 -13.48 5.97 17.60
N LYS A 2 -14.47 5.64 16.77
CA LYS A 2 -14.42 5.89 15.32
C LYS A 2 -14.39 7.40 15.08
N LYS A 3 -13.41 7.90 14.33
CA LYS A 3 -13.35 9.31 13.96
C LYS A 3 -14.35 9.54 12.82
N PRO A 4 -15.30 10.47 12.92
CA PRO A 4 -16.22 10.73 11.82
C PRO A 4 -15.53 11.50 10.69
N PHE A 5 -16.02 11.34 9.46
CA PHE A 5 -15.69 12.24 8.36
C PHE A 5 -16.27 13.63 8.64
N GLU A 6 -15.43 14.66 8.51
CA GLU A 6 -15.83 16.06 8.74
C GLU A 6 -15.24 16.95 7.65
N VAL A 7 -16.12 17.64 6.92
CA VAL A 7 -15.73 18.56 5.84
C VAL A 7 -15.44 19.94 6.43
N SER A 8 -14.17 20.34 6.33
CA SER A 8 -13.73 21.72 6.53
C SER A 8 -13.87 22.51 5.22
N SER A 9 -14.68 23.55 5.23
CA SER A 9 -14.83 24.47 4.09
C SER A 9 -15.35 25.84 4.53
N PRO A 10 -14.89 26.95 3.91
CA PRO A 10 -15.43 28.29 4.18
C PRO A 10 -16.79 28.55 3.51
N TYR A 11 -17.30 27.62 2.69
CA TYR A 11 -18.57 27.76 1.98
C TYR A 11 -19.54 26.62 2.31
N ALA A 12 -20.83 26.94 2.24
CA ALA A 12 -21.93 26.00 2.39
C ALA A 12 -22.46 25.55 1.01
N PRO A 13 -23.17 24.40 0.92
CA PRO A 13 -23.82 23.98 -0.31
C PRO A 13 -24.75 25.06 -0.86
N SER A 14 -24.69 25.32 -2.16
CA SER A 14 -25.51 26.34 -2.83
C SER A 14 -26.05 25.86 -4.19
N GLY A 15 -27.04 26.56 -4.74
CA GLY A 15 -27.74 26.14 -5.96
C GLY A 15 -28.41 24.78 -5.78
N ASP A 16 -28.17 23.86 -6.72
CA ASP A 16 -28.76 22.51 -6.71
C ASP A 16 -27.99 21.51 -5.81
N GLN A 17 -26.86 21.92 -5.22
CA GLN A 17 -26.03 21.04 -4.39
C GLN A 17 -26.77 20.46 -3.18
N PRO A 18 -27.55 21.23 -2.39
CA PRO A 18 -28.26 20.68 -1.23
C PRO A 18 -29.18 19.52 -1.60
N GLN A 19 -29.94 19.68 -2.69
CA GLN A 19 -30.87 18.65 -3.18
C GLN A 19 -30.10 17.41 -3.69
N ALA A 20 -29.03 17.62 -4.46
CA ALA A 20 -28.20 16.51 -4.96
C ALA A 20 -27.55 15.71 -3.81
N ILE A 21 -27.02 16.40 -2.79
CA ILE A 21 -26.44 15.77 -1.60
C ILE A 21 -27.51 14.96 -0.87
N GLU A 22 -28.70 15.51 -0.67
CA GLU A 22 -29.78 14.83 0.03
C GLU A 22 -30.21 13.54 -0.69
N ILE A 23 -30.56 13.65 -1.98
CA ILE A 23 -31.05 12.52 -2.79
C ILE A 23 -30.02 11.40 -2.84
N LEU A 24 -28.77 11.72 -3.18
CA LEU A 24 -27.73 10.71 -3.36
C LEU A 24 -27.34 10.06 -2.03
N SER A 25 -27.25 10.84 -0.94
CA SER A 25 -26.92 10.29 0.38
C SER A 25 -28.02 9.36 0.88
N ASN A 26 -29.28 9.77 0.78
CA ASN A 26 -30.41 8.93 1.21
C ASN A 26 -30.45 7.62 0.41
N SER A 27 -30.23 7.72 -0.91
CA SER A 27 -30.20 6.54 -1.76
C SER A 27 -29.09 5.54 -1.41
N ILE A 28 -27.89 6.03 -1.04
CA ILE A 28 -26.78 5.19 -0.54
C ILE A 28 -27.12 4.55 0.81
N LEU A 29 -27.80 5.29 1.69
CA LEU A 29 -28.24 4.79 3.01
C LEU A 29 -29.36 3.74 2.89
N GLU A 30 -30.18 3.83 1.84
CA GLU A 30 -31.16 2.81 1.44
C GLU A 30 -30.53 1.59 0.75
N ASN A 31 -29.19 1.53 0.63
CA ASN A 31 -28.42 0.47 -0.01
C ASN A 31 -28.66 0.31 -1.53
N ASN A 32 -29.08 1.38 -2.20
CA ASN A 32 -29.10 1.37 -3.67
C ASN A 32 -27.66 1.32 -4.21
N GLN A 33 -27.41 0.41 -5.16
CA GLN A 33 -26.06 0.09 -5.61
C GLN A 33 -25.49 1.09 -6.62
N TYR A 34 -26.31 1.64 -7.51
CA TYR A 34 -25.86 2.47 -8.62
C TYR A 34 -26.57 3.82 -8.61
N GLN A 35 -25.79 4.89 -8.57
CA GLN A 35 -26.28 6.25 -8.66
C GLN A 35 -25.42 7.10 -9.58
N THR A 36 -26.05 8.08 -10.23
CA THR A 36 -25.38 8.97 -11.20
C THR A 36 -25.61 10.43 -10.81
N LEU A 37 -24.53 11.14 -10.51
CA LEU A 37 -24.55 12.59 -10.37
C LEU A 37 -24.36 13.24 -11.75
N LEU A 38 -25.45 13.69 -12.37
CA LEU A 38 -25.39 14.45 -13.63
C LEU A 38 -25.07 15.93 -13.35
N GLY A 39 -23.80 16.25 -13.14
CA GLY A 39 -23.35 17.61 -12.83
C GLY A 39 -22.64 18.31 -13.98
N VAL A 40 -23.08 19.52 -14.34
CA VAL A 40 -22.41 20.37 -15.34
C VAL A 40 -20.99 20.77 -14.89
N THR A 41 -20.14 21.16 -15.83
CA THR A 41 -18.79 21.66 -15.51
C THR A 41 -18.89 22.93 -14.67
N GLY A 42 -18.06 23.03 -13.62
CA GLY A 42 -18.07 24.17 -12.71
C GLY A 42 -19.12 24.12 -11.58
N SER A 43 -19.99 23.11 -11.53
CA SER A 43 -21.05 23.02 -10.49
C SER A 43 -20.58 22.61 -9.09
N GLY A 44 -19.27 22.46 -8.86
CA GLY A 44 -18.74 22.01 -7.56
C GLY A 44 -18.99 20.52 -7.26
N LYS A 45 -18.81 19.64 -8.25
CA LYS A 45 -19.00 18.18 -8.09
C LYS A 45 -18.15 17.58 -6.97
N THR A 46 -16.88 17.99 -6.83
CA THR A 46 -16.01 17.48 -5.76
C THR A 46 -16.57 17.80 -4.37
N TYR A 47 -16.98 19.06 -4.15
CA TYR A 47 -17.57 19.48 -2.88
C TYR A 47 -18.90 18.76 -2.59
N THR A 48 -19.73 18.58 -3.61
CA THR A 48 -20.97 17.76 -3.52
C THR A 48 -20.63 16.35 -3.04
N MET A 49 -19.63 15.70 -3.65
CA MET A 49 -19.19 14.36 -3.23
C MET A 49 -18.59 14.34 -1.82
N ALA A 50 -17.82 15.34 -1.43
CA ALA A 50 -17.29 15.46 -0.07
C ALA A 50 -18.43 15.52 0.97
N LYS A 51 -19.48 16.32 0.72
CA LYS A 51 -20.66 16.39 1.58
C LYS A 51 -21.47 15.09 1.60
N ILE A 52 -21.53 14.36 0.49
CA ILE A 52 -22.14 13.01 0.47
C ILE A 52 -21.33 12.06 1.37
N ILE A 53 -20.00 12.03 1.27
CA ILE A 53 -19.12 11.19 2.12
C ILE A 53 -19.31 11.54 3.61
N GLU A 54 -19.32 12.82 3.94
CA GLU A 54 -19.63 13.31 5.31
C GLU A 54 -21.02 12.87 5.79
N LYS A 55 -22.03 12.85 4.93
CA LYS A 55 -23.38 12.43 5.35
C LYS A 55 -23.50 10.91 5.52
N VAL A 56 -22.84 10.12 4.67
CA VAL A 56 -22.96 8.64 4.70
C VAL A 56 -21.98 7.95 5.63
N GLN A 57 -20.87 8.61 6.01
CA GLN A 57 -19.87 8.10 6.96
C GLN A 57 -19.29 6.72 6.57
N LYS A 58 -18.96 6.53 5.28
CA LYS A 58 -18.39 5.26 4.76
C LYS A 58 -16.99 5.49 4.18
N PRO A 59 -16.02 4.58 4.42
CA PRO A 59 -14.75 4.58 3.69
C PRO A 59 -15.03 4.59 2.19
N THR A 60 -14.34 5.44 1.44
CA THR A 60 -14.70 5.74 0.04
C THR A 60 -13.48 5.60 -0.87
N LEU A 61 -13.64 4.85 -1.96
CA LEU A 61 -12.70 4.80 -3.07
C LEU A 61 -13.19 5.72 -4.20
N ILE A 62 -12.36 6.68 -4.61
CA ILE A 62 -12.64 7.58 -5.72
C ILE A 62 -11.69 7.21 -6.86
N MET A 63 -12.24 6.61 -7.92
CA MET A 63 -11.46 6.22 -9.09
C MET A 63 -11.49 7.32 -10.17
N THR A 64 -10.33 7.56 -10.78
CA THR A 64 -10.20 8.49 -11.90
C THR A 64 -9.30 7.92 -13.00
N HIS A 65 -9.47 8.44 -14.22
CA HIS A 65 -8.90 7.87 -15.44
C HIS A 65 -7.48 8.39 -15.75
N ASN A 66 -6.98 9.41 -15.05
CA ASN A 66 -5.64 9.95 -15.30
C ASN A 66 -4.96 10.46 -14.02
N LYS A 67 -3.62 10.49 -14.02
CA LYS A 67 -2.80 10.90 -12.86
C LYS A 67 -2.98 12.37 -12.48
N THR A 68 -3.20 13.27 -13.45
CA THR A 68 -3.36 14.71 -13.21
C THR A 68 -4.61 15.02 -12.40
N LEU A 69 -5.75 14.47 -12.81
CA LEU A 69 -7.01 14.60 -12.10
C LEU A 69 -6.97 13.89 -10.75
N ALA A 70 -6.25 12.77 -10.64
CA ALA A 70 -6.03 12.11 -9.35
C ALA A 70 -5.32 13.05 -8.36
N ALA A 71 -4.24 13.71 -8.79
CA ALA A 71 -3.52 14.67 -7.94
C ALA A 71 -4.38 15.87 -7.54
N GLN A 72 -5.20 16.40 -8.47
CA GLN A 72 -6.15 17.48 -8.19
C GLN A 72 -7.17 17.06 -7.12
N LEU A 73 -7.83 15.92 -7.32
CA LEU A 73 -8.81 15.39 -6.37
C LEU A 73 -8.15 15.10 -5.02
N TYR A 74 -6.96 14.52 -4.99
CA TYR A 74 -6.23 14.28 -3.74
C TYR A 74 -5.99 15.57 -2.95
N SER A 75 -5.56 16.64 -3.62
CA SER A 75 -5.36 17.96 -3.00
C SER A 75 -6.67 18.58 -2.50
N GLU A 76 -7.73 18.53 -3.30
CA GLU A 76 -9.07 19.02 -2.92
C GLU A 76 -9.62 18.26 -1.72
N PHE A 77 -9.59 16.92 -1.75
CA PHE A 77 -10.07 16.10 -0.65
C PHE A 77 -9.23 16.25 0.62
N LYS A 78 -7.90 16.38 0.51
CA LYS A 78 -7.04 16.72 1.68
C LYS A 78 -7.45 18.05 2.32
N SER A 79 -7.81 19.03 1.49
CA SER A 79 -8.27 20.34 1.97
C SER A 79 -9.65 20.26 2.61
N PHE A 80 -10.56 19.45 2.06
CA PHE A 80 -11.89 19.22 2.64
C PHE A 80 -11.84 18.39 3.91
N PHE A 81 -10.95 17.41 4.02
CA PHE A 81 -10.87 16.48 5.15
C PHE A 81 -9.51 16.54 5.84
N PRO A 82 -9.10 17.70 6.40
CA PRO A 82 -7.77 17.85 7.01
C PRO A 82 -7.58 16.96 8.24
N ASN A 83 -8.69 16.54 8.85
CA ASN A 83 -8.70 15.70 10.04
C ASN A 83 -8.90 14.21 9.73
N ASN A 84 -9.19 13.81 8.49
CA ASN A 84 -9.39 12.39 8.13
C ASN A 84 -8.26 11.88 7.22
N ARG A 85 -8.31 10.60 6.88
CA ARG A 85 -7.27 9.95 6.07
C ARG A 85 -7.63 10.00 4.60
N VAL A 86 -7.15 11.05 3.95
CA VAL A 86 -7.13 11.10 2.49
C VAL A 86 -5.82 10.50 2.01
N GLU A 87 -5.93 9.46 1.19
CA GLU A 87 -4.82 8.61 0.73
C GLU A 87 -4.77 8.62 -0.81
N TYR A 88 -3.60 8.27 -1.36
CA TYR A 88 -3.33 8.33 -2.79
C TYR A 88 -2.84 6.98 -3.32
N PHE A 89 -3.52 6.44 -4.32
CA PHE A 89 -3.27 5.09 -4.83
C PHE A 89 -3.22 5.04 -6.36
N ILE A 90 -2.06 5.38 -6.92
CA ILE A 90 -1.79 5.28 -8.36
C ILE A 90 -0.63 4.33 -8.63
N SER A 91 -0.32 4.08 -9.91
CA SER A 91 0.90 3.37 -10.28
C SER A 91 2.12 4.11 -9.72
N TYR A 92 2.98 3.37 -9.02
CA TYR A 92 4.25 3.86 -8.48
C TYR A 92 5.37 3.91 -9.53
N TYR A 93 5.10 3.56 -10.79
CA TYR A 93 6.06 3.69 -11.86
C TYR A 93 6.01 5.09 -12.47
N ASP A 94 7.18 5.74 -12.53
CA ASP A 94 7.40 6.94 -13.35
C ASP A 94 7.53 6.56 -14.83
N TYR A 95 8.20 5.44 -15.09
CA TYR A 95 8.32 4.81 -16.40
C TYR A 95 8.07 3.31 -16.27
N TYR A 96 7.34 2.74 -17.24
CA TYR A 96 7.08 1.30 -17.29
C TYR A 96 6.97 0.83 -18.73
N GLN A 97 7.85 -0.08 -19.10
CA GLN A 97 7.79 -0.88 -20.32
C GLN A 97 7.46 -2.32 -19.93
N PRO A 98 6.31 -2.85 -20.36
CA PRO A 98 6.01 -4.26 -20.14
C PRO A 98 6.94 -5.13 -20.96
N GLU A 99 7.23 -6.32 -20.44
CA GLU A 99 7.79 -7.37 -21.25
C GLU A 99 6.82 -7.75 -22.38
N ALA A 100 7.34 -7.87 -23.60
CA ALA A 100 6.54 -8.28 -24.75
C ALA A 100 7.37 -9.03 -25.79
N TYR A 101 6.70 -9.86 -26.58
CA TYR A 101 7.28 -10.48 -27.76
C TYR A 101 6.45 -10.09 -28.99
N ILE A 102 7.10 -9.60 -30.05
CA ILE A 102 6.48 -9.18 -31.30
C ILE A 102 6.78 -10.24 -32.37
N PRO A 103 5.83 -11.16 -32.68
CA PRO A 103 6.13 -12.32 -33.52
C PRO A 103 6.54 -11.96 -34.95
N ARG A 104 5.99 -10.87 -35.50
CA ARG A 104 6.27 -10.43 -36.88
C ARG A 104 7.71 -9.96 -37.09
N GLN A 105 8.41 -9.60 -36.01
CA GLN A 105 9.77 -9.09 -36.04
C GLN A 105 10.76 -10.02 -35.32
N ASP A 106 10.27 -11.13 -34.73
CA ASP A 106 11.03 -11.97 -33.79
C ASP A 106 11.77 -11.12 -32.74
N LEU A 107 11.09 -10.08 -32.24
CA LEU A 107 11.66 -9.12 -31.31
C LEU A 107 11.12 -9.37 -29.90
N PHE A 108 12.04 -9.63 -28.98
CA PHE A 108 11.75 -9.65 -27.55
C PHE A 108 12.08 -8.27 -26.95
N ILE A 109 11.12 -7.72 -26.21
CA ILE A 109 11.23 -6.46 -25.49
C ILE A 109 11.31 -6.78 -24.01
N GLU A 110 12.45 -6.48 -23.41
CA GLU A 110 12.65 -6.64 -21.96
C GLU A 110 11.79 -5.68 -21.16
N LYS A 111 11.39 -6.13 -19.97
CA LYS A 111 10.78 -5.25 -18.98
C LYS A 111 11.82 -4.22 -18.56
N ASP A 112 11.42 -2.95 -18.60
CA ASP A 112 12.20 -1.86 -18.02
C ASP A 112 11.26 -0.94 -17.24
N SER A 113 11.68 -0.45 -16.08
CA SER A 113 10.80 0.34 -15.22
C SER A 113 11.58 1.17 -14.21
N SER A 114 11.05 2.36 -13.91
CA SER A 114 11.54 3.23 -12.85
C SER A 114 10.46 3.41 -11.78
N ILE A 115 10.81 3.09 -10.54
CA ILE A 115 9.93 3.24 -9.38
C ILE A 115 10.08 4.64 -8.80
N ASN A 116 8.96 5.20 -8.36
CA ASN A 116 8.89 6.44 -7.60
C ASN A 116 8.60 6.10 -6.13
N ASP A 117 9.61 6.26 -5.28
CA ASP A 117 9.56 5.88 -3.87
C ASP A 117 8.45 6.61 -3.09
N GLU A 118 8.11 7.84 -3.50
CA GLU A 118 7.07 8.62 -2.85
C GLU A 118 5.67 8.10 -3.20
N LEU A 119 5.45 7.69 -4.45
CA LEU A 119 4.21 7.04 -4.85
C LEU A 119 4.08 5.65 -4.22
N GLU A 120 5.17 4.90 -4.07
CA GLU A 120 5.18 3.63 -3.36
C GLU A 120 4.81 3.82 -1.88
N ARG A 121 5.41 4.80 -1.20
CA ARG A 121 5.04 5.18 0.17
C ARG A 121 3.55 5.47 0.28
N LEU A 122 3.00 6.32 -0.60
CA LEU A 122 1.59 6.71 -0.58
C LEU A 122 0.66 5.50 -0.75
N ARG A 123 1.04 4.52 -1.56
CA ARG A 123 0.29 3.26 -1.69
C ARG A 123 0.33 2.43 -0.42
N LEU A 124 1.50 2.31 0.22
CA LEU A 124 1.65 1.61 1.49
C LEU A 124 0.83 2.31 2.59
N SER A 125 0.84 3.64 2.62
CA SER A 125 -0.01 4.47 3.50
C SER A 125 -1.49 4.17 3.29
N ALA A 126 -1.96 4.16 2.04
CA ALA A 126 -3.35 3.83 1.73
C ALA A 126 -3.77 2.45 2.26
N THR A 127 -2.95 1.42 2.03
CA THR A 127 -3.24 0.07 2.51
C THR A 127 -3.19 -0.04 4.04
N ALA A 128 -2.21 0.59 4.70
CA ALA A 128 -2.11 0.61 6.15
C ALA A 128 -3.30 1.35 6.80
N SER A 129 -3.73 2.46 6.19
CA SER A 129 -4.88 3.24 6.64
C SER A 129 -6.18 2.43 6.55
N LEU A 130 -6.44 1.74 5.43
CA LEU A 130 -7.62 0.89 5.26
C LEU A 130 -7.71 -0.28 6.25
N LEU A 131 -6.56 -0.76 6.76
CA LEU A 131 -6.52 -1.84 7.74
C LEU A 131 -6.78 -1.37 9.17
N SER A 132 -6.52 -0.09 9.44
CA SER A 132 -6.51 0.49 10.79
C SER A 132 -7.71 1.39 11.08
N HIS A 133 -8.32 1.95 10.04
CA HIS A 133 -9.22 3.09 10.15
C HIS A 133 -10.44 2.94 9.23
N GLU A 134 -11.53 3.58 9.64
CA GLU A 134 -12.77 3.64 8.85
C GLU A 134 -12.97 5.02 8.19
N ASP A 135 -12.24 6.05 8.64
CA ASP A 135 -12.30 7.40 8.08
C ASP A 135 -11.31 7.61 6.94
N VAL A 136 -11.31 6.68 5.98
CA VAL A 136 -10.37 6.64 4.85
C VAL A 136 -11.06 6.97 3.53
N ILE A 137 -10.51 7.95 2.81
CA ILE A 137 -10.84 8.25 1.41
C ILE A 137 -9.59 7.95 0.58
N VAL A 138 -9.72 7.07 -0.41
CA VAL A 138 -8.60 6.73 -1.31
C VAL A 138 -8.89 7.32 -2.68
N ILE A 139 -8.02 8.21 -3.16
CA ILE A 139 -8.04 8.68 -4.54
C ILE A 139 -7.15 7.75 -5.37
N ALA A 140 -7.75 7.05 -6.34
CA ALA A 140 -7.07 6.00 -7.08
C ALA A 140 -7.18 6.13 -8.59
N SER A 141 -6.20 5.57 -9.28
CA SER A 141 -6.31 5.24 -10.71
C SER A 141 -6.82 3.81 -10.89
N VAL A 142 -6.87 3.34 -12.14
CA VAL A 142 -7.09 1.91 -12.47
C VAL A 142 -6.08 0.96 -11.80
N SER A 143 -4.99 1.48 -11.23
CA SER A 143 -4.08 0.70 -10.39
C SER A 143 -4.77 -0.01 -9.21
N ALA A 144 -5.91 0.51 -8.72
CA ALA A 144 -6.71 -0.18 -7.69
C ALA A 144 -7.31 -1.52 -8.16
N ASN A 145 -7.33 -1.79 -9.47
CA ASN A 145 -7.82 -3.05 -10.03
C ASN A 145 -6.70 -4.08 -10.25
N TYR A 146 -5.43 -3.70 -10.06
CA TYR A 146 -4.29 -4.60 -10.22
C TYR A 146 -4.06 -5.40 -8.95
N GLY A 147 -3.43 -6.58 -9.11
CA GLY A 147 -3.18 -7.50 -8.01
C GLY A 147 -2.34 -6.89 -6.89
N LEU A 148 -2.72 -7.22 -5.65
CA LEU A 148 -1.99 -6.98 -4.41
C LEU A 148 -1.93 -8.30 -3.63
N GLY A 149 -1.04 -8.38 -2.64
CA GLY A 149 -1.06 -9.48 -1.68
C GLY A 149 -2.41 -9.56 -0.93
N SER A 150 -2.72 -10.75 -0.42
CA SER A 150 -3.96 -10.97 0.32
C SER A 150 -4.03 -10.05 1.55
N PRO A 151 -5.14 -9.33 1.77
CA PRO A 151 -5.30 -8.51 2.97
C PRO A 151 -5.19 -9.32 4.27
N ASN A 152 -5.58 -10.60 4.24
CA ASN A 152 -5.47 -11.49 5.39
C ASN A 152 -4.02 -11.85 5.69
N GLU A 153 -3.22 -12.12 4.66
CA GLU A 153 -1.79 -12.38 4.83
C GLU A 153 -1.08 -11.14 5.33
N TYR A 154 -1.41 -9.97 4.77
CA TYR A 154 -0.84 -8.69 5.19
C TYR A 154 -1.16 -8.39 6.67
N LYS A 155 -2.38 -8.70 7.14
CA LYS A 155 -2.75 -8.59 8.56
C LYS A 155 -1.97 -9.56 9.45
N GLN A 156 -1.62 -10.75 8.97
CA GLN A 156 -0.87 -11.74 9.74
C GLN A 156 0.59 -11.36 9.93
N VAL A 157 1.13 -10.46 9.10
CA VAL A 157 2.53 -10.01 9.18
C VAL A 157 2.72 -8.68 9.88
N ILE A 158 1.68 -8.06 10.45
CA ILE A 158 1.83 -6.83 11.23
C ILE A 158 2.54 -7.09 12.56
N GLN A 159 3.16 -6.05 13.11
CA GLN A 159 3.72 -6.06 14.45
C GLN A 159 3.03 -5.00 15.31
N TYR A 160 2.34 -5.44 16.37
CA TYR A 160 1.77 -4.57 17.39
C TYR A 160 2.74 -4.47 18.58
N LEU A 161 2.93 -3.26 19.11
CA LEU A 161 3.76 -2.99 20.27
C LEU A 161 3.01 -2.08 21.24
N ARG A 162 3.12 -2.36 22.54
CA ARG A 162 2.47 -1.59 23.59
C ARG A 162 3.41 -1.38 24.77
N VAL A 163 3.36 -0.18 25.35
CA VAL A 163 4.11 0.17 26.57
C VAL A 163 3.65 -0.70 27.74
N GLY A 164 4.59 -1.24 28.50
CA GLY A 164 4.38 -2.10 29.67
C GLY A 164 4.21 -3.59 29.35
N GLU A 165 4.33 -3.98 28.07
CA GLU A 165 4.29 -5.39 27.66
C GLU A 165 5.71 -5.92 27.38
N ASN A 166 5.88 -7.24 27.56
CA ASN A 166 7.16 -7.92 27.33
C ASN A 166 7.29 -8.42 25.89
N TYR A 167 8.37 -8.03 25.22
CA TYR A 167 8.73 -8.48 23.89
C TYR A 167 10.21 -8.87 23.84
N ASN A 168 10.49 -10.08 23.35
CA ASN A 168 11.87 -10.49 23.11
C ASN A 168 12.44 -9.68 21.93
N GLN A 169 13.44 -8.83 22.19
CA GLN A 169 14.03 -7.97 21.16
C GLN A 169 14.52 -8.74 19.94
N LYS A 170 15.21 -9.88 20.11
CA LYS A 170 15.71 -10.68 18.98
C LYS A 170 14.58 -11.17 18.08
N LYS A 171 13.47 -11.61 18.67
CA LYS A 171 12.27 -12.01 17.90
C LYS A 171 11.66 -10.82 17.17
N LEU A 172 11.60 -9.65 17.79
CA LEU A 172 11.12 -8.43 17.14
C LEU A 172 11.99 -8.04 15.93
N LEU A 173 13.32 -8.13 16.05
CA LEU A 173 14.23 -7.83 14.93
C LEU A 173 14.04 -8.81 13.76
N LEU A 174 13.94 -10.11 14.04
CA LEU A 174 13.65 -11.12 13.01
C LEU A 174 12.29 -10.84 12.34
N ARG A 175 11.29 -10.47 13.14
CA ARG A 175 9.96 -10.13 12.64
C ARG A 175 9.98 -8.91 11.72
N LEU A 176 10.75 -7.87 12.03
CA LEU A 176 10.91 -6.72 11.15
C LEU A 176 11.54 -7.11 9.81
N VAL A 177 12.50 -8.05 9.80
CA VAL A 177 13.08 -8.59 8.56
C VAL A 177 12.05 -9.38 7.76
N GLU A 178 11.24 -10.23 8.40
CA GLU A 178 10.11 -10.93 7.74
C GLU A 178 9.10 -9.96 7.13
N MET A 179 8.91 -8.80 7.77
CA MET A 179 8.06 -7.71 7.30
C MET A 179 8.69 -6.90 6.14
N GLY A 180 9.89 -7.28 5.69
CA GLY A 180 10.62 -6.65 4.59
C GLY A 180 11.46 -5.43 5.00
N TYR A 181 11.64 -5.16 6.30
CA TYR A 181 12.51 -4.08 6.74
C TYR A 181 13.98 -4.52 6.73
N LYS A 182 14.88 -3.57 6.44
CA LYS A 182 16.32 -3.82 6.43
C LYS A 182 16.98 -3.18 7.64
N ARG A 183 17.90 -3.90 8.28
CA ARG A 183 18.74 -3.31 9.33
C ARG A 183 19.79 -2.41 8.69
N ASP A 184 19.87 -1.15 9.12
CA ASP A 184 20.90 -0.22 8.69
C ASP A 184 21.22 0.78 9.81
N ASP A 185 22.31 0.51 10.52
CA ASP A 185 22.75 1.34 11.65
C ASP A 185 23.45 2.63 11.17
N LYS A 186 23.82 2.73 9.87
CA LYS A 186 24.55 3.88 9.31
C LYS A 186 23.63 4.86 8.59
N PHE A 187 22.76 4.36 7.72
CA PHE A 187 21.86 5.17 6.90
C PHE A 187 20.41 4.83 7.22
N PHE A 188 19.84 5.60 8.15
CA PHE A 188 18.48 5.41 8.64
C PHE A 188 17.48 6.10 7.71
N ASP A 189 16.67 5.30 7.03
CA ASP A 189 15.71 5.72 6.01
C ASP A 189 14.46 4.82 6.04
N ARG A 190 13.43 5.13 5.25
CA ARG A 190 12.17 4.37 5.17
C ARG A 190 12.43 2.88 4.93
N ALA A 191 11.56 2.05 5.49
CA ALA A 191 11.67 0.58 5.47
C ALA A 191 12.97 0.06 6.12
N LYS A 192 13.62 0.84 6.99
CA LYS A 192 14.79 0.41 7.75
C LYS A 192 14.57 0.49 9.25
N PHE A 193 15.38 -0.27 9.98
CA PHE A 193 15.50 -0.17 11.43
C PHE A 193 16.97 -0.16 11.85
N ARG A 194 17.24 0.39 13.04
CA ARG A 194 18.56 0.37 13.67
C ARG A 194 18.45 0.09 15.16
N VAL A 195 19.53 -0.40 15.75
CA VAL A 195 19.55 -0.79 17.17
C VAL A 195 20.67 -0.04 17.90
N ASN A 196 20.29 0.69 18.95
CA ASN A 196 21.21 1.46 19.80
C ASN A 196 21.01 1.05 21.25
N GLY A 197 21.73 0.03 21.71
CA GLY A 197 21.56 -0.52 23.06
C GLY A 197 20.15 -1.10 23.24
N GLU A 198 19.38 -0.51 24.14
CA GLU A 198 18.01 -0.92 24.45
C GLU A 198 16.95 -0.17 23.62
N ALA A 199 17.37 0.70 22.69
CA ALA A 199 16.48 1.42 21.79
C ALA A 199 16.50 0.80 20.38
N ILE A 200 15.31 0.55 19.84
CA ILE A 200 15.11 0.15 18.44
C ILE A 200 14.40 1.31 17.73
N ASP A 201 15.08 1.90 16.75
CA ASP A 201 14.49 2.89 15.86
C ASP A 201 13.99 2.21 14.59
N ILE A 202 12.75 2.50 14.19
CA ILE A 202 12.08 1.89 13.04
C ILE A 202 11.51 3.03 12.20
N TYR A 203 11.84 3.10 10.92
CA TYR A 203 11.25 4.07 10.01
C TYR A 203 10.20 3.37 9.14
N PRO A 204 8.89 3.51 9.45
CA PRO A 204 7.85 2.81 8.71
C PRO A 204 7.85 3.18 7.24
N ALA A 205 7.72 2.19 6.36
CA ALA A 205 7.80 2.37 4.91
C ALA A 205 6.70 3.29 4.32
N TYR A 206 5.59 3.44 5.05
CA TYR A 206 4.44 4.30 4.69
C TYR A 206 4.52 5.70 5.33
N SER A 207 5.46 5.93 6.25
CA SER A 207 5.57 7.18 6.97
C SER A 207 6.30 8.24 6.15
N ASP A 208 5.79 9.46 6.18
CA ASP A 208 6.39 10.58 5.46
C ASP A 208 7.63 11.11 6.20
N GLU A 209 7.41 11.58 7.44
CA GLU A 209 8.39 12.33 8.23
C GLU A 209 8.57 11.80 9.66
N GLU A 210 7.84 10.76 10.08
CA GLU A 210 7.90 10.24 11.45
C GLU A 210 8.53 8.84 11.49
N ALA A 211 9.63 8.69 12.21
CA ALA A 211 10.14 7.40 12.66
C ALA A 211 9.62 7.07 14.07
N LEU A 212 9.72 5.81 14.44
CA LEU A 212 9.33 5.30 15.75
C LEU A 212 10.58 4.91 16.54
N ARG A 213 10.63 5.27 17.82
CA ARG A 213 11.56 4.68 18.77
C ARG A 213 10.80 3.82 19.76
N VAL A 214 11.31 2.63 20.00
CA VAL A 214 10.86 1.68 21.02
C VAL A 214 12.02 1.47 21.98
N GLU A 215 11.88 1.91 23.22
CA GLU A 215 12.87 1.78 24.28
C GLU A 215 12.45 0.64 25.21
N PHE A 216 13.41 -0.21 25.54
CA PHE A 216 13.22 -1.41 26.35
C PHE A 216 13.94 -1.28 27.69
N PHE A 217 13.42 -1.94 28.71
CA PHE A 217 14.13 -2.27 29.94
C PHE A 217 14.13 -3.80 30.09
N GLY A 218 15.25 -4.43 29.70
CA GLY A 218 15.27 -5.88 29.49
C GLY A 218 14.34 -6.30 28.35
N ASP A 219 13.30 -7.07 28.66
CA ASP A 219 12.27 -7.50 27.70
C ASP A 219 11.01 -6.61 27.74
N GLU A 220 10.87 -5.68 28.69
CA GLU A 220 9.69 -4.81 28.81
C GLU A 220 9.83 -3.57 27.92
N VAL A 221 8.78 -3.20 27.17
CA VAL A 221 8.74 -1.93 26.45
C VAL A 221 8.42 -0.80 27.42
N GLU A 222 9.43 0.00 27.77
CA GLU A 222 9.31 1.12 28.71
C GLU A 222 8.68 2.34 28.03
N GLN A 223 9.07 2.64 26.78
CA GLN A 223 8.59 3.81 26.08
C GLN A 223 8.46 3.59 24.57
N ILE A 224 7.39 4.13 23.99
CA ILE A 224 7.22 4.27 22.54
C ILE A 224 6.98 5.73 22.23
N TYR A 225 7.69 6.29 21.25
CA TYR A 225 7.43 7.64 20.77
C TYR A 225 7.79 7.79 19.29
N SER A 226 7.14 8.74 18.61
CA SER A 226 7.55 9.14 17.27
C SER A 226 8.49 10.34 17.31
N PHE A 227 9.41 10.39 16.34
CA PHE A 227 10.41 11.44 16.21
C PHE A 227 10.72 11.73 14.75
N HIS A 228 11.27 12.91 14.48
CA HIS A 228 11.69 13.30 13.14
C HIS A 228 13.07 12.68 12.81
N PRO A 229 13.22 11.86 11.75
CA PRO A 229 14.42 11.05 11.52
C PRO A 229 15.68 11.88 11.25
N LEU A 230 15.55 13.04 10.59
CA LEU A 230 16.69 13.93 10.33
C LEU A 230 17.14 14.75 11.55
N THR A 231 16.19 15.31 12.32
CA THR A 231 16.51 16.22 13.45
C THR A 231 16.59 15.49 14.78
N ASN A 232 16.17 14.22 14.85
CA ASN A 232 15.96 13.44 16.07
C ASN A 232 15.03 14.11 17.10
N LYS A 233 14.23 15.10 16.69
CA LYS A 233 13.30 15.79 17.58
C LYS A 233 12.11 14.88 17.87
N LYS A 234 11.87 14.62 19.16
CA LYS A 234 10.68 13.91 19.64
C LYS A 234 9.41 14.68 19.30
N ILE A 235 8.42 13.98 18.78
CA ILE A 235 7.14 14.55 18.31
C ILE A 235 6.03 14.23 19.32
N LYS A 236 5.75 12.95 19.57
CA LYS A 236 4.68 12.51 20.48
C LYS A 236 5.01 11.17 21.13
N ASN A 237 4.57 11.01 22.38
CA ASN A 237 4.55 9.70 23.05
C ASN A 237 3.37 8.88 22.55
N LEU A 238 3.58 7.57 22.41
CA LEU A 238 2.58 6.60 21.99
C LEU A 238 2.41 5.56 23.10
N LYS A 239 1.16 5.19 23.39
CA LYS A 239 0.88 4.07 24.31
C LYS A 239 1.03 2.72 23.62
N GLU A 240 0.75 2.70 22.32
CA GLU A 240 0.76 1.54 21.45
C GLU A 240 1.06 1.99 20.02
N VAL A 241 1.56 1.08 19.20
CA VAL A 241 1.78 1.30 17.77
C VAL A 241 1.63 -0.02 17.00
N THR A 242 1.07 0.08 15.79
CA THR A 242 1.07 -1.01 14.81
C THR A 242 2.03 -0.66 13.69
N ILE A 243 2.98 -1.55 13.43
CA ILE A 243 3.92 -1.47 12.33
C ILE A 243 3.42 -2.38 11.22
N TYR A 244 3.27 -1.83 10.02
CA TYR A 244 2.93 -2.58 8.82
C TYR A 244 4.18 -2.95 8.03
N ALA A 245 4.05 -4.01 7.25
CA ALA A 245 5.01 -4.47 6.26
C ALA A 245 5.53 -3.35 5.33
N SER A 246 6.77 -3.50 4.86
CA SER A 246 7.37 -2.58 3.89
C SER A 246 6.96 -2.86 2.44
N SER A 247 6.34 -4.01 2.18
CA SER A 247 5.89 -4.44 0.85
C SER A 247 4.46 -4.94 0.89
N GLN A 248 3.70 -4.64 -0.17
CA GLN A 248 2.33 -5.16 -0.38
C GLN A 248 2.32 -6.64 -0.81
N PHE A 249 3.49 -7.22 -1.11
CA PHE A 249 3.67 -8.59 -1.54
C PHE A 249 4.65 -9.28 -0.58
N ILE A 250 4.14 -9.81 0.53
CA ILE A 250 4.92 -10.62 1.46
C ILE A 250 4.52 -12.07 1.31
N VAL A 251 5.52 -12.93 1.16
CA VAL A 251 5.36 -14.38 1.05
C VAL A 251 6.23 -15.02 2.14
N SER A 252 5.69 -16.01 2.85
CA SER A 252 6.47 -16.77 3.82
C SER A 252 7.42 -17.73 3.11
N GLN A 253 8.55 -18.04 3.75
CA GLN A 253 9.52 -19.01 3.24
C GLN A 253 8.88 -20.39 2.96
N GLU A 254 7.95 -20.82 3.80
CA GLU A 254 7.20 -22.06 3.59
C GLU A 254 6.36 -22.03 2.29
N LYS A 255 5.65 -20.93 2.03
CA LYS A 255 4.85 -20.77 0.80
C LYS A 255 5.74 -20.67 -0.44
N LEU A 256 6.88 -20.02 -0.32
CA LEU A 256 7.86 -19.91 -1.40
C LEU A 256 8.39 -21.29 -1.78
N ALA A 257 8.77 -22.12 -0.82
CA ALA A 257 9.22 -23.50 -1.07
C ALA A 257 8.14 -24.39 -1.73
N LEU A 258 6.87 -24.20 -1.37
CA LEU A 258 5.75 -24.90 -2.03
C LEU A 258 5.52 -24.38 -3.46
N ALA A 259 5.65 -23.07 -3.67
CA ALA A 259 5.49 -22.45 -4.99
C ALA A 259 6.58 -22.90 -5.97
N VAL A 260 7.84 -22.96 -5.53
CA VAL A 260 8.97 -23.47 -6.33
C VAL A 260 8.65 -24.86 -6.89
N LYS A 261 8.25 -25.81 -6.04
CA LYS A 261 7.88 -27.16 -6.46
C LYS A 261 6.74 -27.19 -7.48
N SER A 262 5.72 -26.35 -7.27
CA SER A 262 4.59 -26.25 -8.18
C SER A 262 4.99 -25.69 -9.55
N ILE A 263 5.93 -24.73 -9.58
CA ILE A 263 6.46 -24.15 -10.81
C ILE A 263 7.31 -25.17 -11.56
N GLU A 264 8.15 -25.95 -10.86
CA GLU A 264 8.93 -27.04 -11.46
C GLU A 264 8.03 -28.11 -12.11
N GLU A 265 6.94 -28.50 -11.43
CA GLU A 265 5.97 -29.46 -11.96
C GLU A 265 5.25 -28.91 -13.20
N GLU A 266 4.78 -27.66 -13.16
CA GLU A 266 4.15 -27.00 -14.32
C GLU A 266 5.13 -26.87 -15.49
N LEU A 267 6.39 -26.51 -15.22
CA LEU A 267 7.44 -26.42 -16.22
C LEU A 267 7.64 -27.78 -16.90
N GLY A 268 7.79 -28.87 -16.13
CA GLY A 268 7.94 -30.22 -16.69
C GLY A 268 6.81 -30.60 -17.65
N ASN A 269 5.56 -30.38 -17.23
CA ASN A 269 4.38 -30.62 -18.05
C ASN A 269 4.38 -29.77 -19.33
N ARG A 270 4.77 -28.50 -19.24
CA ARG A 270 4.79 -27.58 -20.38
C ARG A 270 5.91 -27.89 -21.37
N LEU A 271 7.08 -28.32 -20.90
CA LEU A 271 8.19 -28.76 -21.73
C LEU A 271 7.84 -30.03 -22.50
N GLU A 272 7.20 -31.01 -21.85
CA GLU A 272 6.71 -32.21 -22.54
C GLU A 272 5.76 -31.88 -23.69
N PHE A 273 4.84 -30.92 -23.47
CA PHE A 273 3.92 -30.46 -24.51
C PHE A 273 4.69 -29.90 -25.72
N TYR A 274 5.65 -29.00 -25.51
CA TYR A 274 6.43 -28.44 -26.62
C TYR A 274 7.29 -29.48 -27.33
N ALA A 275 7.85 -30.45 -26.60
CA ALA A 275 8.61 -31.56 -27.18
C ALA A 275 7.74 -32.45 -28.08
N LYS A 276 6.51 -32.79 -27.63
CA LYS A 276 5.54 -33.58 -28.41
C LYS A 276 5.09 -32.85 -29.69
N GLU A 277 4.97 -31.52 -29.64
CA GLU A 277 4.63 -30.67 -30.79
C GLU A 277 5.85 -30.33 -31.69
N GLY A 278 7.06 -30.78 -31.34
CA GLY A 278 8.29 -30.49 -32.08
C GLY A 278 8.77 -29.02 -32.00
N ARG A 279 8.27 -28.25 -31.02
CA ARG A 279 8.55 -26.82 -30.82
C ARG A 279 9.77 -26.58 -29.92
N TRP A 280 10.94 -26.96 -30.42
CA TRP A 280 12.18 -26.98 -29.64
C TRP A 280 12.72 -25.59 -29.25
N ILE A 281 12.40 -24.54 -30.02
CA ILE A 281 12.84 -23.17 -29.69
C ILE A 281 12.10 -22.68 -28.44
N GLU A 282 10.77 -22.79 -28.41
CA GLU A 282 9.96 -22.41 -27.26
C GLU A 282 10.25 -23.28 -26.04
N HIS A 283 10.47 -24.59 -26.24
CA HIS A 283 10.94 -25.49 -25.19
C HIS A 283 12.20 -24.94 -24.52
N ASN A 284 13.26 -24.66 -25.30
CA ASN A 284 14.53 -24.22 -24.76
C ASN A 284 14.47 -22.82 -24.15
N ARG A 285 13.73 -21.89 -24.77
CA ARG A 285 13.52 -20.53 -24.23
C ARG A 285 12.81 -20.57 -22.88
N LEU A 286 11.73 -21.35 -22.75
CA LEU A 286 10.99 -21.47 -21.49
C LEU A 286 11.84 -22.13 -20.41
N LYS A 287 12.51 -23.25 -20.75
CA LYS A 287 13.36 -23.99 -19.81
C LYS A 287 14.45 -23.11 -19.21
N GLN A 288 15.28 -22.49 -20.05
CA GLN A 288 16.42 -21.68 -19.59
C GLN A 288 15.98 -20.55 -18.66
N ARG A 289 14.88 -19.88 -19.00
CA ARG A 289 14.44 -18.72 -18.24
C ARG A 289 13.80 -19.10 -16.91
N VAL A 290 12.95 -20.13 -16.89
CA VAL A 290 12.31 -20.57 -15.64
C VAL A 290 13.34 -21.20 -14.70
N GLU A 291 14.27 -22.02 -15.19
CA GLU A 291 15.34 -22.59 -14.35
C GLU A 291 16.21 -21.49 -13.72
N PHE A 292 16.61 -20.47 -14.51
CA PHE A 292 17.34 -19.32 -13.98
C PHE A 292 16.54 -18.56 -12.90
N ASP A 293 15.26 -18.28 -13.15
CA ASP A 293 14.41 -17.57 -12.17
C ASP A 293 14.23 -18.40 -10.89
N LEU A 294 14.11 -19.72 -10.99
CA LEU A 294 14.03 -20.63 -9.84
C LEU A 294 15.32 -20.63 -9.02
N GLU A 295 16.49 -20.73 -9.68
CA GLU A 295 17.79 -20.66 -9.01
C GLU A 295 17.96 -19.34 -8.24
N MET A 296 17.53 -18.23 -8.85
CA MET A 296 17.56 -16.91 -8.21
C MET A 296 16.63 -16.83 -7.01
N ILE A 297 15.43 -17.44 -7.08
CA ILE A 297 14.47 -17.47 -5.96
C ILE A 297 15.03 -18.28 -4.79
N GLU A 298 15.59 -19.47 -5.04
CA GLU A 298 16.17 -20.34 -4.01
C GLU A 298 17.44 -19.76 -3.37
N GLY A 299 18.14 -18.87 -4.08
CA GLY A 299 19.33 -18.18 -3.58
C GLY A 299 19.07 -16.99 -2.64
N THR A 300 17.82 -16.60 -2.42
CA THR A 300 17.41 -15.41 -1.62
C THR A 300 17.08 -15.73 -0.17
#